data_AF-A0A8T8DVS3-F1
#
_entry.id   AF-A0A8T8DVS3-F1
#
_cell.length_a   1.000
_cell.length_b   1.000
_cell.length_c   1.000
_cell.angle_alpha   90.00
_cell.angle_beta   90.00
_cell.angle_gamma   90.00
#
_symmetry.space_group_name_H-M   'P 1'
#
loop_
_entity.id
_entity.type
_entity.pdbx_description
1 polymer ?
#
loop_
_entity_poly.entity_id
_entity_poly.type
_entity_poly.pdbx_seq_one_letter_code
_entity_poly.pdbx_strand_id
1 'polypeptide(L)'
;MTAPVRRAGVFAALCTLALAVPLGNPHVGAVIAAVAALGALAVTDGPIFELLAYPSDYEAGRLYGIVTLVLAGTTLGLIAVTTSMSIAVFVGTVLLVGYGNLAEQLAHQWTDRDVVHTAAFCVVATVAAVVGQSVARSIADGAAFESLSAALPTMLFLGASGALLASLLRDILFANDDPVVMLTVGLLGWLLAELEPALALSGGEIVAALAITVAFGYLSYALETASIAGMLTGILLGLLTIVLGGYGWFAVLISFFAIGGLSSKYRYEEKAERGVAEDNNGARGSGNVLGNAAVALGAVLGYAASSATLLPGNPEPSLFLFAFAGSVATAMSDTLSSEIGSVFETPRLITTLEPVEPGTDGGVTWQGEIAGVVGATVVAGISYGLFDAVATVGAAIIIAAGVVGMTVDSLLGATLEGRVLGNQSVNFLATLSGALVCALLVLSFAVLG
;
A
#
# COMPACT_ATOMS: atom_id res chain seq x y z
N MET A 1 19.98 -4.69 28.32
CA MET A 1 19.38 -4.91 26.98
C MET A 1 18.77 -6.30 26.94
N THR A 2 17.51 -6.42 26.53
CA THR A 2 16.83 -7.71 26.38
C THR A 2 17.44 -8.51 25.21
N ALA A 3 17.25 -9.84 25.19
CA ALA A 3 17.76 -10.69 24.10
C ALA A 3 17.23 -10.27 22.70
N PRO A 4 15.95 -9.92 22.50
CA PRO A 4 15.45 -9.43 21.21
C PRO A 4 16.16 -8.17 20.71
N VAL A 5 16.44 -7.21 21.59
CA VAL A 5 17.14 -5.96 21.21
C VAL A 5 18.60 -6.22 20.86
N ARG A 6 19.29 -7.10 21.59
CA ARG A 6 20.67 -7.48 21.24
C ARG A 6 20.71 -8.13 19.86
N ARG A 7 19.77 -9.04 19.57
CA ARG A 7 19.64 -9.71 18.28
C ARG A 7 19.36 -8.71 17.15
N ALA A 8 18.37 -7.84 17.32
CA ALA A 8 18.05 -6.80 16.35
C ALA A 8 19.25 -5.83 16.10
N GLY A 9 20.05 -5.58 17.13
CA GLY A 9 21.29 -4.79 17.01
C GLY A 9 22.33 -5.46 16.13
N VAL A 10 22.51 -6.79 16.25
CA VAL A 10 23.40 -7.54 15.36
C VAL A 10 22.86 -7.57 13.94
N PHE A 11 21.54 -7.75 13.75
CA PHE A 11 20.92 -7.68 12.44
C PHE A 11 21.12 -6.32 11.76
N ALA A 12 20.93 -5.22 12.48
CA ALA A 12 21.20 -3.88 11.97
C ALA A 12 22.69 -3.72 11.58
N ALA A 13 23.61 -4.24 12.40
CA ALA A 13 25.04 -4.21 12.09
C ALA A 13 25.40 -5.02 10.82
N LEU A 14 24.77 -6.18 10.61
CA LEU A 14 24.92 -6.97 9.38
C LEU A 14 24.36 -6.21 8.18
N CYS A 15 23.23 -5.52 8.33
CA CYS A 15 22.65 -4.68 7.27
C CYS A 15 23.60 -3.52 6.88
N THR A 16 24.34 -2.94 7.83
CA THR A 16 25.35 -1.90 7.56
C THR A 16 26.46 -2.38 6.63
N LEU A 17 26.72 -3.68 6.53
CA LEU A 17 27.68 -4.23 5.56
C LEU A 17 27.25 -4.01 4.10
N ALA A 18 25.96 -3.71 3.83
CA ALA A 18 25.52 -3.33 2.50
C ALA A 18 26.21 -2.06 1.98
N LEU A 19 26.70 -1.18 2.87
CA LEU A 19 27.50 0.00 2.51
C LEU A 19 28.87 -0.35 1.90
N ALA A 20 29.32 -1.60 2.03
CA ALA A 20 30.53 -2.06 1.34
C ALA A 20 30.31 -2.25 -0.17
N VAL A 21 29.07 -2.42 -0.62
CA VAL A 21 28.74 -2.60 -2.05
C VAL A 21 29.12 -1.37 -2.88
N PRO A 22 28.72 -0.13 -2.53
CA PRO A 22 29.17 1.05 -3.28
C PRO A 22 30.68 1.32 -3.15
N LEU A 23 31.35 0.84 -2.10
CA LEU A 23 32.80 1.02 -1.88
C LEU A 23 33.68 0.09 -2.72
N GLY A 24 33.11 -0.99 -3.26
CA GLY A 24 33.85 -2.03 -3.99
C GLY A 24 33.16 -2.45 -5.29
N ASN A 25 33.78 -3.36 -6.03
CA ASN A 25 33.09 -4.04 -7.12
C ASN A 25 31.97 -4.93 -6.51
N PRO A 26 30.81 -5.14 -7.15
CA PRO A 26 29.79 -6.13 -6.78
C PRO A 26 30.30 -7.46 -6.22
N HIS A 27 31.47 -7.93 -6.69
CA HIS A 27 32.15 -9.10 -6.13
C HIS A 27 32.47 -9.01 -4.63
N VAL A 28 32.82 -7.83 -4.11
CA VAL A 28 33.09 -7.59 -2.69
C VAL A 28 31.82 -7.82 -1.86
N GLY A 29 30.68 -7.30 -2.32
CA GLY A 29 29.38 -7.55 -1.69
C GLY A 29 29.02 -9.03 -1.66
N ALA A 30 29.23 -9.73 -2.78
CA ALA A 30 28.98 -11.17 -2.89
C ALA A 30 29.87 -11.99 -1.94
N VAL A 31 31.15 -11.62 -1.78
CA VAL A 31 32.07 -12.29 -0.85
C VAL A 31 31.62 -12.07 0.59
N ILE A 32 31.26 -10.84 0.97
CA ILE A 32 30.77 -10.53 2.33
C ILE A 32 29.50 -11.34 2.63
N ALA A 33 28.56 -11.39 1.70
CA ALA A 33 27.35 -12.17 1.84
C ALA A 33 27.64 -13.68 1.96
N ALA A 34 28.54 -14.23 1.14
CA ALA A 34 28.94 -15.63 1.21
C ALA A 34 29.58 -15.97 2.57
N VAL A 35 30.46 -15.11 3.08
CA VAL A 35 31.09 -15.28 4.40
C VAL A 35 30.04 -15.22 5.52
N ALA A 36 29.11 -14.27 5.46
CA ALA A 36 28.04 -14.15 6.45
C ALA A 36 27.10 -15.39 6.45
N ALA A 37 26.70 -15.86 5.26
CA ALA A 37 25.85 -17.04 5.13
C ALA A 37 26.55 -18.33 5.58
N LEU A 38 27.80 -18.55 5.16
CA LEU A 38 28.59 -19.70 5.58
C LEU A 38 28.88 -19.69 7.09
N GLY A 39 29.17 -18.50 7.64
CA GLY A 39 29.33 -18.32 9.08
C GLY A 39 28.06 -18.67 9.86
N ALA A 40 26.90 -18.20 9.39
CA ALA A 40 25.61 -18.53 10.00
C ALA A 40 25.27 -20.03 9.92
N LEU A 41 25.60 -20.69 8.81
CA LEU A 41 25.42 -22.14 8.64
C LEU A 41 26.36 -22.98 9.51
N ALA A 42 27.53 -22.45 9.86
CA ALA A 42 28.52 -23.12 10.71
C ALA A 42 28.20 -23.02 12.21
N VAL A 43 27.36 -22.07 12.63
CA VAL A 43 26.95 -21.88 14.02
C VAL A 43 25.69 -22.70 14.31
N THR A 44 25.84 -23.77 15.08
CA THR A 44 24.76 -24.70 15.46
C THR A 44 24.32 -24.56 16.91
N ASP A 45 25.21 -24.09 17.78
CA ASP A 45 25.04 -24.05 19.23
C ASP A 45 26.01 -23.05 19.88
N GLY A 46 25.82 -22.82 21.18
CA GLY A 46 26.67 -21.94 21.98
C GLY A 46 26.24 -20.46 22.01
N PRO A 47 27.07 -19.57 22.59
CA PRO A 47 26.66 -18.20 22.92
C PRO A 47 26.31 -17.33 21.69
N ILE A 48 26.92 -17.61 20.54
CA ILE A 48 26.65 -16.91 19.28
C ILE A 48 25.30 -17.36 18.71
N PHE A 49 25.00 -18.67 18.81
CA PHE A 49 23.71 -19.21 18.42
C PHE A 49 22.59 -18.62 19.28
N GLU A 50 22.73 -18.65 20.62
CA GLU A 50 21.72 -18.09 21.54
C GLU A 50 21.49 -16.59 21.34
N LEU A 51 22.52 -15.85 20.92
CA LEU A 51 22.41 -14.42 20.64
C LEU A 51 21.60 -14.14 19.36
N LEU A 52 21.71 -15.01 18.36
CA LEU A 52 21.23 -14.74 17.00
C LEU A 52 19.97 -15.51 16.63
N ALA A 53 19.70 -16.63 17.29
CA ALA A 53 18.61 -17.52 16.97
C ALA A 53 17.24 -16.84 17.18
N TYR A 54 16.38 -16.98 16.18
CA TYR A 54 14.93 -16.85 16.32
C TYR A 54 14.32 -18.10 16.98
N PRO A 55 13.10 -18.02 17.53
CA PRO A 55 12.44 -19.20 18.11
C PRO A 55 12.42 -20.42 17.19
N SER A 56 12.22 -20.22 15.89
CA SER A 56 12.27 -21.28 14.86
C SER A 56 13.67 -21.84 14.61
N ASP A 57 14.72 -21.03 14.80
CA ASP A 57 16.10 -21.49 14.63
C ASP A 57 16.48 -22.52 15.69
N TYR A 58 15.89 -22.44 16.90
CA TYR A 58 16.08 -23.45 17.95
C TYR A 58 15.53 -24.82 17.56
N GLU A 59 14.38 -24.88 16.88
CA GLU A 59 13.82 -26.14 16.37
C GLU A 59 14.69 -26.72 15.25
N ALA A 60 15.28 -25.84 14.44
CA ALA A 60 16.06 -26.23 13.28
C ALA A 60 17.55 -26.50 13.59
N GLY A 61 18.02 -26.12 14.78
CA GLY A 61 19.42 -26.22 15.22
C GLY A 61 20.39 -25.39 14.38
N ARG A 62 19.90 -24.38 13.65
CA ARG A 62 20.67 -23.54 12.71
C ARG A 62 20.07 -22.15 12.60
N LEU A 63 20.92 -21.14 12.35
CA LEU A 63 20.54 -19.73 12.19
C LEU A 63 19.91 -19.43 10.83
N TYR A 64 18.79 -20.09 10.50
CA TYR A 64 18.12 -19.89 9.22
C TYR A 64 17.65 -18.46 9.01
N GLY A 65 17.21 -17.76 10.07
CA GLY A 65 16.81 -16.35 9.96
C GLY A 65 17.92 -15.43 9.40
N ILE A 66 19.19 -15.65 9.79
CA ILE A 66 20.32 -14.89 9.24
C ILE A 66 20.61 -15.30 7.80
N VAL A 67 20.59 -16.61 7.52
CA VAL A 67 20.87 -17.13 6.18
C VAL A 67 19.87 -16.56 5.17
N THR A 68 18.58 -16.59 5.49
CA THR A 68 17.53 -16.09 4.59
C THR A 68 17.59 -14.58 4.42
N LEU A 69 17.93 -13.83 5.47
CA LEU A 69 18.16 -12.38 5.37
C LEU A 69 19.33 -12.05 4.43
N VAL A 70 20.47 -12.74 4.59
CA VAL A 70 21.64 -12.56 3.73
C VAL A 70 21.31 -12.93 2.27
N LEU A 71 20.55 -13.99 2.06
CA LEU A 71 20.10 -14.39 0.72
C LEU A 71 19.16 -13.35 0.08
N ALA A 72 18.23 -12.77 0.84
CA ALA A 72 17.37 -11.69 0.35
C ALA A 72 18.19 -10.45 -0.02
N GLY A 73 19.12 -10.02 0.85
CA GLY A 73 20.02 -8.91 0.55
C GLY A 73 20.90 -9.18 -0.67
N THR A 74 21.40 -10.40 -0.82
CA THR A 74 22.19 -10.81 -1.99
C THR A 74 21.36 -10.78 -3.26
N THR A 75 20.10 -11.25 -3.20
CA THR A 75 19.18 -11.24 -4.34
C THR A 75 18.88 -9.80 -4.76
N LEU A 76 18.59 -8.91 -3.80
CA LEU A 76 18.33 -7.51 -4.10
C LEU A 76 19.59 -6.80 -4.63
N GLY A 77 20.76 -7.11 -4.09
CA GLY A 77 22.04 -6.61 -4.60
C GLY A 77 22.34 -7.10 -6.02
N LEU A 78 22.00 -8.35 -6.34
CA LEU A 78 22.13 -8.89 -7.70
C LEU A 78 21.20 -8.15 -8.66
N ILE A 79 19.96 -7.86 -8.25
CA ILE A 79 19.03 -7.03 -9.04
C ILE A 79 19.66 -5.66 -9.29
N ALA A 80 20.15 -4.97 -8.25
CA ALA A 80 20.82 -3.66 -8.38
C ALA A 80 22.04 -3.63 -9.32
N VAL A 81 22.71 -4.77 -9.52
CA VAL A 81 23.88 -4.87 -10.41
C VAL A 81 23.51 -5.31 -11.82
N THR A 82 22.41 -6.05 -11.98
CA THR A 82 22.01 -6.65 -13.27
C THR A 82 20.87 -5.92 -13.96
N THR A 83 20.18 -5.02 -13.26
CA THR A 83 19.06 -4.22 -13.78
C THR A 83 19.34 -2.73 -13.61
N SER A 84 18.32 -1.89 -13.85
CA SER A 84 18.39 -0.43 -13.68
C SER A 84 18.22 0.03 -12.22
N MET A 85 18.03 -0.88 -11.26
CA MET A 85 17.88 -0.51 -9.85
C MET A 85 19.15 0.17 -9.33
N SER A 86 19.01 1.38 -8.80
CA SER A 86 20.17 2.10 -8.23
C SER A 86 20.72 1.41 -6.98
N ILE A 87 22.04 1.43 -6.81
CA ILE A 87 22.73 0.95 -5.60
C ILE A 87 22.22 1.69 -4.35
N ALA A 88 21.84 2.95 -4.49
CA ALA A 88 21.28 3.75 -3.41
C ALA A 88 19.94 3.18 -2.89
N VAL A 89 19.04 2.77 -3.78
CA VAL A 89 17.77 2.12 -3.39
C VAL A 89 18.05 0.80 -2.66
N PHE A 90 18.93 -0.04 -3.20
CA PHE A 90 19.33 -1.29 -2.55
C PHE A 90 19.86 -1.07 -1.12
N VAL A 91 20.85 -0.18 -0.96
CA VAL A 91 21.43 0.12 0.36
C VAL A 91 20.38 0.70 1.29
N GLY A 92 19.57 1.65 0.80
CA GLY A 92 18.48 2.27 1.54
C GLY A 92 17.51 1.22 2.10
N THR A 93 17.06 0.27 1.28
CA THR A 93 16.17 -0.82 1.67
C THR A 93 16.79 -1.72 2.74
N VAL A 94 18.05 -2.11 2.60
CA VAL A 94 18.71 -3.00 3.57
C VAL A 94 18.84 -2.33 4.94
N LEU A 95 19.25 -1.05 4.97
CA LEU A 95 19.33 -0.30 6.23
C LEU A 95 17.94 -0.03 6.84
N LEU A 96 16.94 0.27 6.01
CA LEU A 96 15.55 0.49 6.41
C LEU A 96 15.03 -0.70 7.23
N VAL A 97 15.17 -1.92 6.71
CA VAL A 97 14.70 -3.15 7.36
C VAL A 97 15.46 -3.42 8.65
N GLY A 98 16.79 -3.32 8.64
CA GLY A 98 17.62 -3.61 9.81
C GLY A 98 17.41 -2.64 10.97
N TYR A 99 17.49 -1.33 10.69
CA TYR A 99 17.36 -0.30 11.73
C TYR A 99 15.91 -0.05 12.15
N GLY A 100 14.93 -0.27 11.26
CA GLY A 100 13.52 -0.27 11.63
C GLY A 100 13.20 -1.34 12.68
N ASN A 101 13.62 -2.58 12.44
CA ASN A 101 13.42 -3.69 13.39
C ASN A 101 14.10 -3.40 14.75
N LEU A 102 15.32 -2.84 14.74
CA LEU A 102 15.99 -2.43 15.97
C LEU A 102 15.18 -1.39 16.75
N ALA A 103 14.61 -0.39 16.07
CA ALA A 103 13.80 0.64 16.70
C ALA A 103 12.51 0.09 17.32
N GLU A 104 11.84 -0.81 16.61
CA GLU A 104 10.64 -1.50 17.09
C GLU A 104 10.93 -2.30 18.37
N GLN A 105 11.99 -3.13 18.35
CA GLN A 105 12.41 -3.93 19.50
C GLN A 105 12.84 -3.07 20.71
N LEU A 106 13.44 -1.90 20.46
CA LEU A 106 13.74 -0.94 21.52
C LEU A 106 12.48 -0.32 22.11
N ALA A 107 11.49 0.01 21.28
CA ALA A 107 10.23 0.59 21.73
C ALA A 107 9.44 -0.40 22.63
N HIS A 108 9.48 -1.70 22.33
CA HIS A 108 8.91 -2.75 23.19
C HIS A 108 9.49 -2.79 24.62
N GLN A 109 10.66 -2.21 24.88
CA GLN A 109 11.21 -2.17 26.24
C GLN A 109 10.53 -1.14 27.14
N TRP A 110 9.92 -0.10 26.56
CA TRP A 110 9.48 1.10 27.32
C TRP A 110 7.99 1.39 27.20
N THR A 111 7.27 0.73 26.29
CA THR A 111 5.82 0.86 26.16
C THR A 111 5.20 -0.41 25.62
N ASP A 112 3.95 -0.68 25.99
CA ASP A 112 3.14 -1.80 25.48
C ASP A 112 2.16 -1.35 24.36
N ARG A 113 2.30 -0.13 23.85
CA ARG A 113 1.39 0.41 22.82
C ARG A 113 1.90 0.09 21.41
N ASP A 114 1.21 -0.80 20.71
CA ASP A 114 1.54 -1.26 19.34
C ASP A 114 1.71 -0.12 18.33
N VAL A 115 0.86 0.91 18.42
CA VAL A 115 0.96 2.12 17.57
C VAL A 115 2.30 2.84 17.76
N VAL A 116 2.85 2.83 18.98
CA VAL A 116 4.15 3.46 19.25
C VAL A 116 5.29 2.62 18.69
N HIS A 117 5.19 1.29 18.73
CA HIS A 117 6.17 0.40 18.10
C HIS A 117 6.20 0.61 16.58
N THR A 118 5.02 0.65 15.96
CA THR A 118 4.83 0.95 14.53
C THR A 118 5.40 2.31 14.15
N ALA A 119 5.12 3.35 14.94
CA ALA A 119 5.63 4.70 14.70
C ALA A 119 7.17 4.77 14.84
N ALA A 120 7.72 4.11 15.86
CA ALA A 120 9.17 4.04 16.06
C ALA A 120 9.86 3.32 14.89
N PHE A 121 9.30 2.20 14.43
CA PHE A 121 9.75 1.51 13.23
C PHE A 121 9.75 2.46 12.04
N CYS A 122 8.60 3.06 11.70
CA CYS A 122 8.44 3.87 10.49
C CYS A 122 9.40 5.07 10.44
N VAL A 123 9.55 5.79 11.56
CA VAL A 123 10.43 6.97 11.64
C VAL A 123 11.90 6.57 11.48
N VAL A 124 12.36 5.57 12.23
CA VAL A 124 13.78 5.18 12.19
C VAL A 124 14.12 4.48 10.87
N ALA A 125 13.23 3.64 10.35
CA ALA A 125 13.37 3.02 9.03
C ALA A 125 13.50 4.07 7.92
N THR A 126 12.65 5.10 7.93
CA THR A 126 12.72 6.20 6.96
C THR A 126 14.06 6.95 7.04
N VAL A 127 14.50 7.30 8.26
CA VAL A 127 15.80 7.98 8.46
C VAL A 127 16.96 7.11 8.00
N ALA A 128 16.95 5.81 8.36
CA ALA A 128 17.99 4.87 7.95
C ALA A 128 18.04 4.70 6.42
N ALA A 129 16.89 4.69 5.75
CA ALA A 129 16.81 4.64 4.30
C ALA A 129 17.39 5.89 3.64
N VAL A 130 17.07 7.08 4.15
CA VAL A 130 17.60 8.36 3.63
C VAL A 130 19.11 8.45 3.84
N VAL A 131 19.60 8.08 5.03
CA VAL A 131 21.03 8.05 5.32
C VAL A 131 21.75 7.03 4.42
N GLY A 132 21.19 5.83 4.27
CA GLY A 132 21.74 4.79 3.40
C GLY A 132 21.85 5.23 1.95
N GLN A 133 20.78 5.80 1.40
CA GLN A 133 20.77 6.36 0.04
C GLN A 133 21.79 7.50 -0.12
N SER A 134 21.89 8.40 0.87
CA SER A 134 22.82 9.53 0.82
C SER A 134 24.27 9.08 0.83
N VAL A 135 24.62 8.11 1.68
CA VAL A 135 25.97 7.54 1.77
C VAL A 135 26.29 6.72 0.52
N ALA A 136 25.33 5.95 0.00
CA ALA A 136 25.53 5.20 -1.23
C ALA A 136 25.79 6.13 -2.43
N ARG A 137 25.04 7.23 -2.58
CA ARG A 137 25.24 8.23 -3.63
C ARG A 137 26.55 8.99 -3.50
N SER A 138 26.96 9.34 -2.28
CA SER A 138 28.23 10.04 -2.07
C SER A 138 29.44 9.15 -2.41
N ILE A 139 29.33 7.84 -2.17
CA ILE A 139 30.39 6.87 -2.48
C ILE A 139 30.37 6.46 -3.96
N ALA A 140 29.22 6.05 -4.49
CA ALA A 140 29.11 5.48 -5.84
C ALA A 140 29.19 6.55 -6.93
N ASP A 141 28.52 7.69 -6.74
CA ASP A 141 28.39 8.74 -7.76
C ASP A 141 29.32 9.92 -7.49
N GLY A 142 30.06 9.92 -6.37
CA GLY A 142 30.83 11.08 -5.92
C GLY A 142 29.95 12.31 -5.67
N ALA A 143 28.68 12.10 -5.33
CA ALA A 143 27.68 13.16 -5.28
C ALA A 143 28.06 14.28 -4.31
N ALA A 144 28.13 15.52 -4.82
CA ALA A 144 28.33 16.71 -4.01
C ALA A 144 27.10 17.01 -3.13
N PHE A 145 27.29 17.85 -2.10
CA PHE A 145 26.22 18.25 -1.18
C PHE A 145 24.98 18.80 -1.89
N GLU A 146 25.16 19.61 -2.94
CA GLU A 146 24.06 20.16 -3.73
C GLU A 146 23.22 19.07 -4.40
N SER A 147 23.86 18.05 -4.99
CA SER A 147 23.16 16.92 -5.61
C SER A 147 22.42 16.07 -4.58
N LEU A 148 23.00 15.87 -3.39
CA LEU A 148 22.33 15.17 -2.29
C LEU A 148 21.11 15.95 -1.80
N SER A 149 21.22 17.27 -1.69
CA SER A 149 20.10 18.13 -1.28
C SER A 149 18.95 18.13 -2.30
N ALA A 150 19.28 18.09 -3.59
CA ALA A 150 18.29 18.00 -4.67
C ALA A 150 17.55 16.65 -4.70
N ALA A 151 18.25 15.55 -4.38
CA ALA A 151 17.67 14.21 -4.35
C ALA A 151 17.00 13.85 -3.00
N LEU A 152 17.14 14.70 -1.97
CA LEU A 152 16.57 14.46 -0.64
C LEU A 152 15.05 14.23 -0.65
N PRO A 153 14.23 14.98 -1.43
CA PRO A 153 12.81 14.73 -1.53
C PRO A 153 12.53 13.28 -1.98
N THR A 154 13.11 12.85 -3.10
CA THR A 154 12.95 11.48 -3.61
C THR A 154 13.40 10.44 -2.58
N MET A 155 14.57 10.65 -1.95
CA MET A 155 15.07 9.72 -0.92
C MET A 155 14.09 9.58 0.25
N LEU A 156 13.48 10.68 0.70
CA LEU A 156 12.47 10.70 1.75
C LEU A 156 11.20 9.96 1.32
N PHE A 157 10.71 10.20 0.09
CA PHE A 157 9.54 9.50 -0.43
C PHE A 157 9.75 7.99 -0.54
N LEU A 158 10.89 7.56 -1.09
CA LEU A 158 11.25 6.14 -1.20
C LEU A 158 11.40 5.50 0.19
N GLY A 159 12.10 6.19 1.10
CA GLY A 159 12.30 5.74 2.47
C GLY A 159 11.00 5.61 3.25
N ALA A 160 10.11 6.60 3.17
CA ALA A 160 8.84 6.60 3.87
C ALA A 160 7.86 5.57 3.30
N SER A 161 7.76 5.46 1.97
CA SER A 161 6.94 4.44 1.30
C SER A 161 7.41 3.04 1.67
N GLY A 162 8.73 2.82 1.65
CA GLY A 162 9.32 1.55 2.06
C GLY A 162 9.12 1.24 3.54
N ALA A 163 9.18 2.24 4.42
CA ALA A 163 8.98 2.06 5.86
C ALA A 163 7.53 1.71 6.19
N LEU A 164 6.56 2.38 5.56
CA LEU A 164 5.14 2.09 5.70
C LEU A 164 4.81 0.68 5.20
N LEU A 165 5.30 0.30 4.01
CA LEU A 165 5.10 -1.05 3.48
C LEU A 165 5.77 -2.10 4.38
N ALA A 166 7.00 -1.86 4.83
CA ALA A 166 7.71 -2.79 5.70
C ALA A 166 6.96 -3.00 7.03
N SER A 167 6.46 -1.91 7.64
CA SER A 167 5.67 -1.99 8.87
C SER A 167 4.35 -2.72 8.64
N LEU A 168 3.67 -2.47 7.52
CA LEU A 168 2.43 -3.15 7.16
C LEU A 168 2.64 -4.66 6.97
N LEU A 169 3.71 -5.03 6.25
CA LEU A 169 4.03 -6.44 6.03
C LEU A 169 4.42 -7.13 7.35
N ARG A 170 5.11 -6.45 8.28
CA ARG A 170 5.42 -7.01 9.60
C ARG A 170 4.19 -7.23 10.48
N ASP A 171 3.14 -6.43 10.30
CA ASP A 171 1.86 -6.58 11.02
C ASP A 171 1.02 -7.75 10.46
N ILE A 172 1.20 -8.09 9.18
CA ILE A 172 0.44 -9.14 8.48
C ILE A 172 1.20 -10.48 8.44
N LEU A 173 2.52 -10.44 8.26
CA LEU A 173 3.40 -11.60 8.09
C LEU A 173 3.96 -12.08 9.43
N PHE A 174 4.53 -13.28 9.45
CA PHE A 174 5.13 -13.83 10.66
C PHE A 174 6.49 -13.17 10.93
N ALA A 175 6.94 -13.24 12.20
CA ALA A 175 8.18 -12.62 12.67
C ALA A 175 9.48 -13.06 11.92
N ASN A 176 9.42 -14.10 11.10
CA ASN A 176 10.55 -14.63 10.32
C ASN A 176 10.58 -14.15 8.86
N ASP A 177 9.60 -13.34 8.43
CA ASP A 177 9.43 -12.95 7.02
C ASP A 177 10.22 -11.69 6.63
N ASP A 178 11.23 -11.31 7.43
CA ASP A 178 12.21 -10.26 7.10
C ASP A 178 12.76 -10.35 5.66
N PRO A 179 13.05 -11.55 5.08
CA PRO A 179 13.45 -11.70 3.68
C PRO A 179 12.37 -11.21 2.69
N VAL A 180 11.11 -11.56 2.93
CA VAL A 180 9.98 -11.16 2.08
C VAL A 180 9.76 -9.65 2.19
N VAL A 181 9.84 -9.11 3.41
CA VAL A 181 9.76 -7.66 3.66
C VAL A 181 10.85 -6.93 2.88
N MET A 182 12.11 -7.37 2.97
CA MET A 182 13.24 -6.76 2.29
C MET A 182 13.09 -6.77 0.77
N LEU A 183 12.73 -7.91 0.18
CA LEU A 183 12.55 -8.01 -1.27
C LEU A 183 11.38 -7.15 -1.75
N THR A 184 10.23 -7.21 -1.07
CA THR A 184 9.04 -6.46 -1.49
C THR A 184 9.28 -4.95 -1.39
N VAL A 185 9.90 -4.48 -0.30
CA VAL A 185 10.24 -3.07 -0.10
C VAL A 185 11.30 -2.60 -1.11
N GLY A 186 12.28 -3.44 -1.42
CA GLY A 186 13.30 -3.14 -2.44
C GLY A 186 12.71 -3.02 -3.84
N LEU A 187 11.80 -3.93 -4.21
CA LEU A 187 11.09 -3.88 -5.48
C LEU A 187 10.15 -2.67 -5.57
N LEU A 188 9.44 -2.32 -4.50
CA LEU A 188 8.65 -1.08 -4.45
C LEU A 188 9.56 0.14 -4.62
N GLY A 189 10.65 0.22 -3.86
CA GLY A 189 11.60 1.33 -3.94
C GLY A 189 12.20 1.49 -5.33
N TRP A 190 12.48 0.37 -6.01
CA TRP A 190 12.94 0.39 -7.41
C TRP A 190 11.86 0.90 -8.36
N LEU A 191 10.65 0.34 -8.30
CA LEU A 191 9.52 0.80 -9.10
C LEU A 191 9.31 2.31 -8.96
N LEU A 192 9.27 2.82 -7.73
CA LEU A 192 9.04 4.24 -7.45
C LEU A 192 10.20 5.12 -7.91
N ALA A 193 11.44 4.64 -7.85
CA ALA A 193 12.60 5.36 -8.34
C ALA A 193 12.58 5.50 -9.88
N GLU A 194 12.09 4.50 -10.60
CA GLU A 194 11.91 4.58 -12.07
C GLU A 194 10.83 5.60 -12.46
N LEU A 195 9.87 5.87 -11.57
CA LEU A 195 8.80 6.85 -11.78
C LEU A 195 9.25 8.29 -11.46
N GLU A 196 10.42 8.49 -10.82
CA GLU A 196 10.97 9.82 -10.47
C GLU A 196 10.99 10.83 -11.64
N PRO A 197 11.33 10.47 -12.89
CA PRO A 197 11.35 11.42 -14.00
C PRO A 197 10.00 12.09 -14.29
N ALA A 198 8.87 11.50 -13.86
CA ALA A 198 7.54 12.10 -13.97
C ALA A 198 7.19 13.06 -12.82
N LEU A 199 8.02 13.14 -11.78
CA LEU A 199 7.69 13.81 -10.53
C LEU A 199 8.56 15.05 -10.34
N ALA A 200 7.97 16.24 -10.46
CA ALA A 200 8.63 17.50 -10.09
C ALA A 200 8.52 17.74 -8.57
N LEU A 201 9.12 16.87 -7.75
CA LEU A 201 8.95 16.91 -6.30
C LEU A 201 9.78 18.01 -5.64
N SER A 202 9.12 18.89 -4.90
CA SER A 202 9.78 19.71 -3.89
C SER A 202 9.80 18.99 -2.53
N GLY A 203 10.83 19.23 -1.72
CA GLY A 203 10.91 18.66 -0.37
C GLY A 203 9.73 19.08 0.53
N GLY A 204 9.18 20.27 0.31
CA GLY A 204 8.01 20.75 1.03
C GLY A 204 6.74 19.93 0.73
N GLU A 205 6.54 19.52 -0.53
CA GLU A 205 5.37 18.74 -0.94
C GLU A 205 5.36 17.35 -0.31
N ILE A 206 6.51 16.68 -0.22
CA ILE A 206 6.58 15.33 0.37
C ILE A 206 6.34 15.37 1.88
N VAL A 207 6.90 16.37 2.56
CA VAL A 207 6.64 16.57 4.00
C VAL A 207 5.17 16.89 4.23
N ALA A 208 4.57 17.74 3.40
CA ALA A 208 3.14 18.04 3.47
C ALA A 208 2.28 16.81 3.19
N ALA A 209 2.62 16.01 2.17
CA ALA A 209 1.95 14.77 1.83
C ALA A 209 1.97 13.80 3.02
N LEU A 210 3.15 13.54 3.60
CA LEU A 210 3.31 12.70 4.78
C LEU A 210 2.51 13.23 5.97
N ALA A 211 2.56 14.53 6.24
CA ALA A 211 1.81 15.13 7.34
C ALA A 211 0.30 14.94 7.17
N ILE A 212 -0.22 15.19 5.96
CA ILE A 212 -1.63 15.01 5.63
C ILE A 212 -2.03 13.54 5.76
N THR A 213 -1.28 12.62 5.15
CA THR A 213 -1.66 11.20 5.14
C THR A 213 -1.56 10.58 6.53
N VAL A 214 -0.52 10.91 7.31
CA VAL A 214 -0.39 10.48 8.71
C VAL A 214 -1.52 11.06 9.56
N ALA A 215 -1.89 12.33 9.38
CA ALA A 215 -2.99 12.94 10.12
C ALA A 215 -4.32 12.24 9.84
N PHE A 216 -4.65 11.99 8.56
CA PHE A 216 -5.88 11.27 8.19
C PHE A 216 -5.85 9.80 8.63
N GLY A 217 -4.72 9.11 8.47
CA GLY A 217 -4.57 7.73 8.93
C GLY A 217 -4.74 7.61 10.45
N TYR A 218 -4.09 8.48 11.21
CA TYR A 218 -4.23 8.52 12.67
C TYR A 218 -5.66 8.88 13.08
N LEU A 219 -6.32 9.81 12.37
CA LEU A 219 -7.72 10.14 12.63
C LEU A 219 -8.63 8.94 12.40
N SER A 220 -8.44 8.18 11.32
CA SER A 220 -9.21 6.95 11.07
C SER A 220 -8.99 5.90 12.16
N TYR A 221 -7.75 5.74 12.63
CA TYR A 221 -7.45 4.87 13.76
C TYR A 221 -8.10 5.37 15.07
N ALA A 222 -7.98 6.66 15.38
CA ALA A 222 -8.50 7.27 16.60
C ALA A 222 -10.03 7.32 16.65
N LEU A 223 -10.69 7.37 15.50
CA LEU A 223 -12.14 7.25 15.36
C LEU A 223 -12.62 5.80 15.32
N GLU A 224 -11.73 4.82 15.49
CA GLU A 224 -12.02 3.38 15.42
C GLU A 224 -12.72 3.01 14.10
N THR A 225 -12.32 3.63 12.99
CA THR A 225 -12.79 3.29 11.63
C THR A 225 -11.76 2.45 10.87
N ALA A 226 -10.53 2.32 11.38
CA ALA A 226 -9.46 1.49 10.82
C ALA A 226 -8.57 0.85 11.90
N SER A 227 -8.06 -0.36 11.64
CA SER A 227 -7.02 -1.00 12.46
C SER A 227 -5.64 -0.35 12.23
N ILE A 228 -4.59 -0.79 12.94
CA ILE A 228 -3.21 -0.35 12.68
C ILE A 228 -2.79 -0.68 11.25
N ALA A 229 -3.01 -1.92 10.81
CA ALA A 229 -2.81 -2.33 9.42
C ALA A 229 -3.60 -1.44 8.44
N GLY A 230 -4.89 -1.18 8.72
CA GLY A 230 -5.75 -0.31 7.92
C GLY A 230 -5.24 1.12 7.83
N MET A 231 -4.77 1.68 8.95
CA MET A 231 -4.11 2.99 9.03
C MET A 231 -2.85 3.02 8.17
N LEU A 232 -1.92 2.07 8.35
CA LEU A 232 -0.68 2.01 7.57
C LEU A 232 -0.96 1.89 6.07
N THR A 233 -1.95 1.08 5.71
CA THR A 233 -2.41 0.93 4.32
C THR A 233 -2.94 2.26 3.79
N GLY A 234 -3.82 2.94 4.54
CA GLY A 234 -4.35 4.25 4.15
C GLY A 234 -3.27 5.32 4.01
N ILE A 235 -2.29 5.36 4.92
CA ILE A 235 -1.16 6.30 4.84
C ILE A 235 -0.32 6.01 3.59
N LEU A 236 0.03 4.75 3.33
CA LEU A 236 0.81 4.36 2.16
C LEU A 236 0.07 4.70 0.85
N LEU A 237 -1.18 4.28 0.71
CA LEU A 237 -1.99 4.57 -0.48
C LEU A 237 -2.19 6.07 -0.68
N GLY A 238 -2.45 6.81 0.39
CA GLY A 238 -2.57 8.26 0.35
C GLY A 238 -1.27 8.93 -0.09
N LEU A 239 -0.12 8.50 0.45
CA LEU A 239 1.19 9.06 0.10
C LEU A 239 1.51 8.82 -1.37
N LEU A 240 1.33 7.59 -1.86
CA LEU A 240 1.54 7.25 -3.26
C LEU A 240 0.59 8.05 -4.17
N THR A 241 -0.67 8.22 -3.77
CA THR A 241 -1.66 8.98 -4.54
C THR A 241 -1.32 10.47 -4.62
N ILE A 242 -0.93 11.11 -3.51
CA ILE A 242 -0.54 12.53 -3.51
C ILE A 242 0.73 12.72 -4.34
N VAL A 243 1.75 11.88 -4.14
CA VAL A 243 3.06 12.08 -4.77
C VAL A 243 3.00 11.78 -6.26
N LEU A 244 2.32 10.71 -6.68
CA LEU A 244 2.30 10.26 -8.08
C LEU A 244 1.18 10.88 -8.92
N GLY A 245 0.03 11.18 -8.31
CA GLY A 245 -1.13 11.77 -9.01
C GLY A 245 -1.35 13.25 -8.67
N GLY A 246 -1.10 13.65 -7.42
CA GLY A 246 -1.34 14.99 -6.90
C GLY A 246 -2.49 15.05 -5.90
N TYR A 247 -2.66 16.22 -5.26
CA TYR A 247 -3.68 16.43 -4.23
C TYR A 247 -5.12 16.21 -4.71
N GLY A 248 -5.40 16.45 -5.99
CA GLY A 248 -6.74 16.20 -6.56
C GLY A 248 -7.13 14.71 -6.52
N TRP A 249 -6.18 13.83 -6.80
CA TRP A 249 -6.40 12.38 -6.77
C TRP A 249 -6.63 11.92 -5.33
N PHE A 250 -5.85 12.45 -4.40
CA PHE A 250 -6.04 12.19 -2.98
C PHE A 250 -7.39 12.67 -2.48
N ALA A 251 -7.88 13.84 -2.91
CA ALA A 251 -9.19 14.35 -2.53
C ALA A 251 -10.33 13.41 -2.96
N VAL A 252 -10.24 12.83 -4.17
CA VAL A 252 -11.17 11.81 -4.64
C VAL A 252 -11.08 10.54 -3.79
N LEU A 253 -9.87 10.03 -3.55
CA LEU A 253 -9.66 8.80 -2.78
C LEU A 253 -10.12 8.95 -1.31
N ILE A 254 -9.77 10.05 -0.65
CA ILE A 254 -10.13 10.28 0.75
C ILE A 254 -11.63 10.52 0.92
N SER A 255 -12.33 11.03 -0.11
CA SER A 255 -13.78 11.15 -0.08
C SER A 255 -14.46 9.78 0.09
N PHE A 256 -13.94 8.74 -0.57
CA PHE A 256 -14.40 7.36 -0.39
C PHE A 256 -14.18 6.85 1.03
N PHE A 257 -12.96 6.98 1.56
CA PHE A 257 -12.70 6.51 2.92
C PHE A 257 -13.48 7.29 3.98
N ALA A 258 -13.63 8.60 3.80
CA ALA A 258 -14.37 9.44 4.74
C ALA A 258 -15.88 9.14 4.70
N ILE A 259 -16.50 9.16 3.52
CA ILE A 259 -17.95 8.96 3.38
C ILE A 259 -18.31 7.49 3.64
N GLY A 260 -17.55 6.55 3.09
CA GLY A 260 -17.75 5.12 3.28
C GLY A 260 -17.51 4.66 4.72
N GLY A 261 -16.50 5.20 5.39
CA GLY A 261 -16.25 4.92 6.81
C GLY A 261 -17.30 5.54 7.74
N LEU A 262 -17.93 6.66 7.35
CA LEU A 262 -19.06 7.24 8.10
C LEU A 262 -20.37 6.49 7.84
N SER A 263 -20.60 6.00 6.61
CA SER A 263 -21.79 5.20 6.29
C SER A 263 -21.76 3.85 7.01
N SER A 264 -20.60 3.22 7.20
CA SER A 264 -20.50 1.98 7.97
C SER A 264 -20.94 2.15 9.43
N LYS A 265 -20.74 3.34 10.02
CA LYS A 265 -21.21 3.65 11.37
C LYS A 265 -22.66 4.16 11.42
N TYR A 266 -23.26 4.50 10.29
CA TYR A 266 -24.65 4.95 10.24
C TYR A 266 -25.59 3.84 10.71
N ARG A 267 -26.36 4.10 11.78
CA ARG A 267 -27.32 3.15 12.39
C ARG A 267 -26.71 1.76 12.67
N TYR A 268 -25.48 1.74 13.18
CA TYR A 268 -24.76 0.51 13.46
C TYR A 268 -25.53 -0.47 14.36
N GLU A 269 -26.22 0.00 15.40
CA GLU A 269 -27.03 -0.83 16.29
C GLU A 269 -28.16 -1.58 15.54
N GLU A 270 -28.87 -0.89 14.65
CA GLU A 270 -29.94 -1.48 13.84
C GLU A 270 -29.38 -2.52 12.83
N LYS A 271 -28.19 -2.27 12.29
CA LYS A 271 -27.49 -3.25 11.42
C LYS A 271 -27.01 -4.47 12.21
N ALA A 272 -26.56 -4.27 13.46
CA ALA A 272 -26.13 -5.35 14.33
C ALA A 272 -27.30 -6.26 14.73
N GLU A 273 -28.46 -5.69 15.06
CA GLU A 273 -29.69 -6.44 15.33
C GLU A 273 -30.16 -7.28 14.13
N ARG A 274 -29.89 -6.80 12.92
CA ARG A 274 -30.21 -7.50 11.66
C ARG A 274 -29.14 -8.48 11.19
N GLY A 275 -28.01 -8.58 11.89
CA GLY A 275 -26.89 -9.46 11.52
C GLY A 275 -26.11 -9.01 10.29
N VAL A 276 -26.20 -7.72 9.91
CA VAL A 276 -25.57 -7.15 8.70
C VAL A 276 -24.54 -6.05 9.03
N ALA A 277 -24.21 -5.89 10.30
CA ALA A 277 -23.18 -4.93 10.70
C ALA A 277 -21.80 -5.40 10.25
N GLU A 278 -21.01 -4.46 9.73
CA GLU A 278 -19.61 -4.70 9.40
C GLU A 278 -18.82 -5.15 10.64
N ASP A 279 -17.97 -6.17 10.45
CA ASP A 279 -17.13 -6.73 11.51
C ASP A 279 -16.23 -5.68 12.18
N ASN A 280 -15.68 -6.01 13.35
CA ASN A 280 -14.79 -5.12 14.12
C ASN A 280 -15.39 -3.75 14.46
N ASN A 281 -16.68 -3.67 14.81
CA ASN A 281 -17.38 -2.41 15.09
C ASN A 281 -17.38 -1.42 13.90
N GLY A 282 -17.36 -1.96 12.68
CA GLY A 282 -17.29 -1.19 11.44
C GLY A 282 -15.89 -0.70 11.06
N ALA A 283 -14.83 -1.19 11.72
CA ALA A 283 -13.45 -0.85 11.39
C ALA A 283 -12.92 -1.69 10.21
N ARG A 284 -12.47 -1.00 9.15
CA ARG A 284 -11.93 -1.66 7.95
C ARG A 284 -10.46 -2.04 8.13
N GLY A 285 -10.16 -3.33 7.96
CA GLY A 285 -8.79 -3.84 7.91
C GLY A 285 -8.11 -3.63 6.55
N SER A 286 -6.82 -3.97 6.45
CA SER A 286 -6.06 -3.85 5.20
C SER A 286 -6.65 -4.62 4.02
N GLY A 287 -7.30 -5.76 4.28
CA GLY A 287 -8.00 -6.53 3.25
C GLY A 287 -9.06 -5.68 2.55
N ASN A 288 -9.99 -5.09 3.33
CA ASN A 288 -11.08 -4.26 2.80
C ASN A 288 -10.56 -3.02 2.08
N VAL A 289 -9.49 -2.41 2.62
CA VAL A 289 -8.86 -1.22 2.04
C VAL A 289 -8.21 -1.58 0.69
N LEU A 290 -7.41 -2.65 0.64
CA LEU A 290 -6.74 -3.09 -0.59
C LEU A 290 -7.72 -3.61 -1.64
N GLY A 291 -8.73 -4.39 -1.25
CA GLY A 291 -9.76 -4.90 -2.17
C GLY A 291 -10.44 -3.78 -2.96
N ASN A 292 -10.76 -2.67 -2.28
CA ASN A 292 -11.43 -1.52 -2.89
C ASN A 292 -10.48 -0.52 -3.57
N ALA A 293 -9.23 -0.40 -3.13
CA ALA A 293 -8.32 0.65 -3.57
C ALA A 293 -7.16 0.16 -4.46
N ALA A 294 -6.93 -1.15 -4.61
CA ALA A 294 -5.81 -1.67 -5.40
C ALA A 294 -5.90 -1.28 -6.88
N VAL A 295 -7.10 -1.28 -7.46
CA VAL A 295 -7.32 -0.86 -8.85
C VAL A 295 -7.06 0.64 -9.00
N ALA A 296 -7.54 1.45 -8.06
CA ALA A 296 -7.26 2.89 -8.01
C ALA A 296 -5.74 3.16 -7.88
N LEU A 297 -5.03 2.42 -7.02
CA LEU A 297 -3.57 2.53 -6.91
C LEU A 297 -2.87 2.13 -8.21
N GLY A 298 -3.31 1.03 -8.83
CA GLY A 298 -2.80 0.59 -10.14
C GLY A 298 -2.99 1.65 -11.21
N ALA A 299 -4.11 2.37 -11.19
CA ALA A 299 -4.37 3.49 -12.09
C ALA A 299 -3.44 4.69 -11.79
N VAL A 300 -3.20 5.05 -10.52
CA VAL A 300 -2.21 6.08 -10.15
C VAL A 300 -0.80 5.71 -10.62
N LEU A 301 -0.38 4.46 -10.43
CA LEU A 301 0.90 3.96 -10.92
C LEU A 301 0.97 3.99 -12.45
N GLY A 302 -0.11 3.61 -13.13
CA GLY A 302 -0.24 3.67 -14.58
C GLY A 302 -0.17 5.10 -15.12
N TYR A 303 -0.79 6.07 -14.43
CA TYR A 303 -0.68 7.50 -14.73
C TYR A 303 0.77 7.98 -14.65
N ALA A 304 1.46 7.67 -13.55
CA ALA A 304 2.87 8.05 -13.38
C ALA A 304 3.77 7.38 -14.43
N ALA A 305 3.56 6.09 -14.71
CA ALA A 305 4.34 5.34 -15.71
C ALA A 305 4.11 5.83 -17.14
N SER A 306 2.85 6.16 -17.49
CA SER A 306 2.48 6.79 -18.75
C SER A 306 3.14 8.17 -18.89
N SER A 307 3.07 8.99 -17.83
CA SER A 307 3.69 10.32 -17.80
C SER A 307 5.23 10.26 -17.93
N ALA A 308 5.84 9.21 -17.39
CA ALA A 308 7.27 8.91 -17.52
C ALA A 308 7.63 8.23 -18.86
N THR A 309 6.67 8.00 -19.77
CA THR A 309 6.87 7.28 -21.05
C THR A 309 7.44 5.86 -20.91
N LEU A 310 7.16 5.21 -19.77
CA LEU A 310 7.63 3.85 -19.46
C LEU A 310 6.68 2.76 -20.00
N LEU A 311 5.45 3.13 -20.35
CA LEU A 311 4.46 2.18 -20.85
C LEU A 311 4.56 1.99 -22.37
N PRO A 312 4.48 0.74 -22.86
CA PRO A 312 4.49 0.47 -24.29
C PRO A 312 3.28 1.12 -24.97
N GLY A 313 3.51 1.76 -26.11
CA GLY A 313 2.46 2.43 -26.88
C GLY A 313 2.08 3.83 -26.38
N ASN A 314 2.74 4.34 -25.32
CA ASN A 314 2.50 5.68 -24.76
C ASN A 314 1.01 6.02 -24.60
N PRO A 315 0.24 5.20 -23.85
CA PRO A 315 -1.16 5.50 -23.59
C PRO A 315 -1.28 6.87 -22.94
N GLU A 316 -2.31 7.63 -23.30
CA GLU A 316 -2.52 8.99 -22.80
C GLU A 316 -2.77 8.96 -21.27
N PRO A 317 -2.09 9.81 -20.47
CA PRO A 317 -2.17 9.74 -19.01
C PRO A 317 -3.60 9.90 -18.45
N SER A 318 -4.45 10.75 -19.04
CA SER A 318 -5.82 10.96 -18.54
C SER A 318 -6.69 9.71 -18.59
N LEU A 319 -6.37 8.73 -19.44
CA LEU A 319 -7.03 7.42 -19.42
C LEU A 319 -6.97 6.77 -18.02
N PHE A 320 -5.83 6.89 -17.35
CA PHE A 320 -5.65 6.37 -16.00
C PHE A 320 -6.38 7.20 -14.94
N LEU A 321 -6.59 8.50 -15.16
CA LEU A 321 -7.46 9.32 -14.31
C LEU A 321 -8.90 8.82 -14.34
N PHE A 322 -9.42 8.48 -15.52
CA PHE A 322 -10.75 7.93 -15.65
C PHE A 322 -10.86 6.51 -15.08
N ALA A 323 -9.86 5.66 -15.29
CA ALA A 323 -9.79 4.34 -14.64
C ALA A 323 -9.82 4.47 -13.11
N PHE A 324 -9.04 5.40 -12.55
CA PHE A 324 -9.02 5.71 -11.12
C PHE A 324 -10.39 6.21 -10.63
N ALA A 325 -10.96 7.22 -11.28
CA ALA A 325 -12.24 7.78 -10.88
C ALA A 325 -13.39 6.75 -10.99
N GLY A 326 -13.39 5.92 -12.02
CA GLY A 326 -14.35 4.82 -12.18
C GLY A 326 -14.21 3.74 -11.10
N SER A 327 -12.98 3.38 -10.74
CA SER A 327 -12.69 2.47 -9.62
C SER A 327 -13.21 3.02 -8.30
N VAL A 328 -12.90 4.28 -7.98
CA VAL A 328 -13.32 4.91 -6.71
C VAL A 328 -14.84 5.15 -6.68
N ALA A 329 -15.44 5.53 -7.81
CA ALA A 329 -16.89 5.66 -7.95
C ALA A 329 -17.59 4.33 -7.70
N THR A 330 -17.04 3.22 -8.21
CA THR A 330 -17.56 1.87 -7.94
C THR A 330 -17.50 1.55 -6.46
N ALA A 331 -16.34 1.69 -5.83
CA ALA A 331 -16.17 1.40 -4.40
C ALA A 331 -17.12 2.25 -3.52
N MET A 332 -17.28 3.55 -3.84
CA MET A 332 -18.21 4.42 -3.12
C MET A 332 -19.67 4.04 -3.35
N SER A 333 -20.03 3.69 -4.59
CA SER A 333 -21.40 3.31 -4.93
C SER A 333 -21.81 2.03 -4.22
N ASP A 334 -20.95 1.01 -4.29
CA ASP A 334 -21.16 -0.26 -3.61
C ASP A 334 -21.28 -0.09 -2.09
N THR A 335 -20.31 0.61 -1.47
CA THR A 335 -20.34 0.86 -0.02
C THR A 335 -21.60 1.61 0.41
N LEU A 336 -22.03 2.66 -0.31
CA LEU A 336 -23.25 3.37 0.08
C LEU A 336 -24.50 2.53 -0.18
N SER A 337 -24.51 1.73 -1.25
CA SER A 337 -25.63 0.83 -1.56
C SER A 337 -25.85 -0.19 -0.46
N SER A 338 -24.81 -0.89 -0.03
CA SER A 338 -24.89 -1.92 1.01
C SER A 338 -25.16 -1.32 2.40
N GLU A 339 -24.47 -0.24 2.77
CA GLU A 339 -24.57 0.35 4.11
C GLU A 339 -25.89 1.09 4.37
N ILE A 340 -26.45 1.73 3.35
CA ILE A 340 -27.74 2.43 3.45
C ILE A 340 -28.88 1.46 3.13
N GLY A 341 -28.75 0.67 2.05
CA GLY A 341 -29.80 -0.20 1.55
C GLY A 341 -30.22 -1.30 2.52
N SER A 342 -29.28 -1.82 3.32
CA SER A 342 -29.54 -2.89 4.31
C SER A 342 -30.51 -2.48 5.44
N VAL A 343 -30.71 -1.17 5.65
CA VAL A 343 -31.52 -0.65 6.76
C VAL A 343 -33.01 -0.52 6.40
N PHE A 344 -33.38 -0.30 5.14
CA PHE A 344 -34.73 0.19 4.82
C PHE A 344 -35.73 -0.87 4.35
N GLU A 345 -35.31 -1.89 3.61
CA GLU A 345 -36.24 -2.84 2.99
C GLU A 345 -35.66 -4.25 2.90
N THR A 346 -36.52 -5.25 2.70
CA THR A 346 -36.09 -6.62 2.45
C THR A 346 -35.38 -6.69 1.09
N PRO A 347 -34.09 -7.09 1.05
CA PRO A 347 -33.35 -7.18 -0.20
C PRO A 347 -33.92 -8.26 -1.11
N ARG A 348 -33.66 -8.10 -2.41
CA ARG A 348 -33.99 -9.09 -3.44
C ARG A 348 -32.72 -9.53 -4.13
N LEU A 349 -32.58 -10.82 -4.41
CA LEU A 349 -31.39 -11.33 -5.10
C LEU A 349 -31.34 -10.76 -6.52
N ILE A 350 -30.22 -10.16 -6.93
CA ILE A 350 -30.11 -9.49 -8.23
C ILE A 350 -30.39 -10.40 -9.43
N THR A 351 -30.14 -11.71 -9.30
CA THR A 351 -30.31 -12.69 -10.38
C THR A 351 -31.74 -13.20 -10.54
N THR A 352 -32.51 -13.31 -9.45
CA THR A 352 -33.88 -13.90 -9.47
C THR A 352 -34.97 -12.90 -9.11
N LEU A 353 -34.61 -11.75 -8.51
CA LEU A 353 -35.50 -10.74 -7.95
C LEU A 353 -36.42 -11.26 -6.82
N GLU A 354 -36.10 -12.43 -6.28
CA GLU A 354 -36.78 -13.04 -5.14
C GLU A 354 -36.29 -12.40 -3.83
N PRO A 355 -37.18 -12.18 -2.84
CA PRO A 355 -36.78 -11.67 -1.53
C PRO A 355 -35.80 -12.61 -0.83
N VAL A 356 -34.75 -12.05 -0.23
CA VAL A 356 -33.72 -12.77 0.53
C VAL A 356 -33.51 -12.12 1.90
N GLU A 357 -32.81 -12.83 2.79
CA GLU A 357 -32.49 -12.29 4.11
C GLU A 357 -31.50 -11.12 4.00
N PRO A 358 -31.62 -10.08 4.83
CA PRO A 358 -30.60 -9.04 4.94
C PRO A 358 -29.20 -9.63 5.12
N GLY A 359 -28.22 -9.12 4.39
CA GLY A 359 -26.84 -9.61 4.41
C GLY A 359 -26.55 -10.78 3.47
N THR A 360 -27.54 -11.21 2.67
CA THR A 360 -27.29 -12.18 1.59
C THR A 360 -26.47 -11.52 0.48
N ASP A 361 -25.33 -12.12 0.12
CA ASP A 361 -24.48 -11.67 -0.99
C ASP A 361 -25.27 -11.52 -2.29
N GLY A 362 -25.16 -10.35 -2.93
CA GLY A 362 -25.92 -10.00 -4.13
C GLY A 362 -27.40 -9.63 -3.91
N GLY A 363 -27.81 -9.41 -2.66
CA GLY A 363 -29.10 -8.82 -2.32
C GLY A 363 -29.11 -7.31 -2.55
N VAL A 364 -30.05 -6.82 -3.37
CA VAL A 364 -30.20 -5.40 -3.71
C VAL A 364 -31.53 -4.82 -3.22
N THR A 365 -31.53 -3.53 -2.88
CA THR A 365 -32.72 -2.73 -2.58
C THR A 365 -32.72 -1.46 -3.43
N TRP A 366 -33.90 -0.91 -3.76
CA TRP A 366 -33.96 0.31 -4.57
C TRP A 366 -33.39 1.53 -3.84
N GLN A 367 -33.47 1.56 -2.50
CA GLN A 367 -32.82 2.59 -1.68
C GLN A 367 -31.30 2.47 -1.75
N GLY A 368 -30.78 1.24 -1.70
CA GLY A 368 -29.35 0.95 -1.91
C GLY A 368 -28.89 1.43 -3.29
N GLU A 369 -29.63 1.09 -4.34
CA GLU A 369 -29.34 1.54 -5.72
C GLU A 369 -29.27 3.07 -5.82
N ILE A 370 -30.24 3.80 -5.24
CA ILE A 370 -30.21 5.27 -5.22
C ILE A 370 -29.02 5.79 -4.42
N ALA A 371 -28.73 5.20 -3.25
CA ALA A 371 -27.56 5.55 -2.46
C ALA A 371 -26.25 5.32 -3.22
N GLY A 372 -26.17 4.24 -3.99
CA GLY A 372 -25.04 3.95 -4.87
C GLY A 372 -24.88 4.98 -5.98
N VAL A 373 -25.96 5.35 -6.68
CA VAL A 373 -25.95 6.43 -7.69
C VAL A 373 -25.49 7.77 -7.08
N VAL A 374 -25.92 8.08 -5.85
CA VAL A 374 -25.46 9.27 -5.12
C VAL A 374 -23.96 9.19 -4.85
N GLY A 375 -23.45 8.03 -4.45
CA GLY A 375 -22.02 7.77 -4.28
C GLY A 375 -21.20 8.04 -5.55
N ALA A 376 -21.61 7.44 -6.68
CA ALA A 376 -20.98 7.69 -7.97
C ALA A 376 -20.98 9.19 -8.34
N THR A 377 -22.09 9.87 -8.05
CA THR A 377 -22.27 11.31 -8.33
C THR A 377 -21.33 12.18 -7.49
N VAL A 378 -21.09 11.81 -6.23
CA VAL A 378 -20.12 12.52 -5.37
C VAL A 378 -18.72 12.40 -5.96
N VAL A 379 -18.27 11.19 -6.32
CA VAL A 379 -16.94 10.98 -6.91
C VAL A 379 -16.81 11.73 -8.24
N ALA A 380 -17.83 11.67 -9.10
CA ALA A 380 -17.85 12.40 -10.36
C ALA A 380 -17.82 13.92 -10.17
N GLY A 381 -18.57 14.45 -9.19
CA GLY A 381 -18.61 15.88 -8.89
C GLY A 381 -17.28 16.42 -8.37
N ILE A 382 -16.62 15.68 -7.47
CA ILE A 382 -15.27 16.02 -6.99
C ILE A 382 -14.28 15.98 -8.16
N SER A 383 -14.33 14.92 -8.98
CA SER A 383 -13.44 14.77 -10.13
C SER A 383 -13.64 15.89 -11.16
N TYR A 384 -14.90 16.24 -11.46
CA TYR A 384 -15.26 17.36 -12.34
C TYR A 384 -14.73 18.70 -11.84
N GLY A 385 -14.79 18.95 -10.53
CA GLY A 385 -14.31 20.20 -9.94
C GLY A 385 -12.78 20.32 -9.84
N LEU A 386 -12.06 19.19 -9.85
CA LEU A 386 -10.61 19.16 -9.64
C LEU A 386 -9.81 18.89 -10.92
N PHE A 387 -10.43 18.33 -11.96
CA PHE A 387 -9.74 17.92 -13.18
C PHE A 387 -10.47 18.42 -14.43
N ASP A 388 -9.83 19.34 -15.15
CA ASP A 388 -10.37 19.91 -16.39
C ASP A 388 -10.67 18.86 -17.47
N ALA A 389 -9.87 17.77 -17.50
CA ALA A 389 -10.03 16.67 -18.44
C ALA A 389 -11.36 15.91 -18.29
N VAL A 390 -12.02 15.97 -17.12
CA VAL A 390 -13.26 15.25 -16.87
C VAL A 390 -14.40 15.88 -17.68
N ALA A 391 -14.56 17.20 -17.63
CA ALA A 391 -15.69 17.91 -18.25
C ALA A 391 -17.06 17.27 -17.94
N THR A 392 -18.14 17.77 -18.56
CA THR A 392 -19.50 17.27 -18.27
C THR A 392 -19.69 15.82 -18.73
N VAL A 393 -19.11 15.46 -19.88
CA VAL A 393 -19.24 14.10 -20.44
C VAL A 393 -18.48 13.08 -19.60
N GLY A 394 -17.24 13.38 -19.19
CA GLY A 394 -16.47 12.48 -18.34
C GLY A 394 -17.09 12.30 -16.96
N ALA A 395 -17.72 13.34 -16.39
CA ALA A 395 -18.47 13.20 -15.14
C ALA A 395 -19.64 12.19 -15.29
N ALA A 396 -20.38 12.26 -16.39
CA ALA A 396 -21.44 11.29 -16.68
C ALA A 396 -20.90 9.87 -16.89
N ILE A 397 -19.73 9.73 -17.53
CA ILE A 397 -19.05 8.44 -17.68
C ILE A 397 -18.63 7.85 -16.33
N ILE A 398 -18.09 8.67 -15.41
CA ILE A 398 -17.72 8.22 -14.06
C ILE A 398 -18.95 7.72 -13.29
N ILE A 399 -20.08 8.43 -13.39
CA ILE A 399 -21.34 7.99 -12.76
C ILE A 399 -21.77 6.63 -13.33
N ALA A 400 -21.80 6.50 -14.66
CA ALA A 400 -22.19 5.26 -15.32
C ALA A 400 -21.26 4.10 -14.93
N ALA A 401 -19.95 4.34 -14.88
CA ALA A 401 -18.97 3.35 -14.47
C ALA A 401 -19.17 2.89 -13.02
N GLY A 402 -19.44 3.81 -12.09
CA GLY A 402 -19.72 3.47 -10.69
C GLY A 402 -20.96 2.60 -10.52
N VAL A 403 -22.04 2.91 -11.26
CA VAL A 403 -23.28 2.13 -11.26
C VAL A 403 -23.05 0.74 -11.89
N VAL A 404 -22.33 0.65 -13.00
CA VAL A 404 -22.01 -0.65 -13.59
C VAL A 404 -21.17 -1.48 -12.62
N GLY A 405 -20.17 -0.88 -11.97
CA GLY A 405 -19.31 -1.54 -11.02
C GLY A 405 -20.07 -2.10 -9.81
N MET A 406 -20.97 -1.34 -9.20
CA MET A 406 -21.79 -1.84 -8.06
C MET A 406 -22.75 -2.95 -8.50
N THR A 407 -23.28 -2.89 -9.73
CA THR A 407 -24.11 -3.97 -10.29
C THR A 407 -23.27 -5.24 -10.50
N VAL A 408 -22.04 -5.10 -11.00
CA VAL A 408 -21.09 -6.22 -11.14
C VAL A 408 -20.78 -6.84 -9.79
N ASP A 409 -20.57 -6.02 -8.75
CA ASP A 409 -20.37 -6.51 -7.38
C ASP A 409 -21.52 -7.43 -6.93
N SER A 410 -22.75 -6.93 -7.01
CA SER A 410 -23.94 -7.69 -6.63
C SER A 410 -24.11 -8.98 -7.45
N LEU A 411 -23.78 -8.97 -8.74
CA LEU A 411 -23.81 -10.17 -9.59
C LEU A 411 -22.75 -11.20 -9.18
N LEU A 412 -21.54 -10.76 -8.89
CA LEU A 412 -20.44 -11.63 -8.45
C LEU A 412 -20.72 -12.18 -7.05
N GLY A 413 -21.26 -11.37 -6.14
CA GLY A 413 -21.77 -11.77 -4.83
C GLY A 413 -22.78 -12.90 -4.94
N ALA A 414 -23.83 -12.71 -5.75
CA ALA A 414 -24.89 -13.72 -5.92
C ALA A 414 -24.43 -15.05 -6.55
N THR A 415 -23.34 -15.04 -7.33
CA THR A 415 -22.98 -16.18 -8.19
C THR A 415 -21.71 -16.91 -7.78
N LEU A 416 -20.70 -16.18 -7.31
CA LEU A 416 -19.33 -16.68 -7.10
C LEU A 416 -18.83 -16.54 -5.66
N GLU A 417 -19.33 -15.57 -4.90
CA GLU A 417 -18.92 -15.34 -3.52
C GLU A 417 -19.28 -16.53 -2.60
N GLY A 418 -18.39 -16.83 -1.65
CA GLY A 418 -18.50 -17.97 -0.74
C GLY A 418 -18.25 -19.34 -1.39
N ARG A 419 -18.24 -19.44 -2.73
CA ARG A 419 -17.96 -20.67 -3.47
C ARG A 419 -16.54 -20.71 -4.03
N VAL A 420 -16.17 -19.66 -4.75
CA VAL A 420 -14.91 -19.57 -5.50
C VAL A 420 -14.11 -18.35 -5.11
N LEU A 421 -14.80 -17.25 -4.80
CA LEU A 421 -14.21 -15.97 -4.43
C LEU A 421 -14.59 -15.59 -3.00
N GLY A 422 -13.69 -14.88 -2.32
CA GLY A 422 -14.04 -14.16 -1.09
C GLY A 422 -14.34 -12.69 -1.38
N ASN A 423 -14.98 -12.00 -0.43
CA ASN A 423 -15.37 -10.58 -0.49
C ASN A 423 -14.29 -9.66 -1.09
N GLN A 424 -13.03 -9.77 -0.65
CA GLN A 424 -11.95 -8.91 -1.17
C GLN A 424 -11.69 -9.07 -2.67
N SER A 425 -11.87 -10.30 -3.19
CA SER A 425 -11.72 -10.56 -4.62
C SER A 425 -12.91 -10.04 -5.41
N VAL A 426 -14.11 -10.10 -4.84
CA VAL A 426 -15.33 -9.54 -5.43
C VAL A 426 -15.21 -8.02 -5.54
N ASN A 427 -14.86 -7.33 -4.43
CA ASN A 427 -14.58 -5.89 -4.41
C ASN A 427 -13.52 -5.47 -5.44
N PHE A 428 -12.43 -6.24 -5.54
CA PHE A 428 -11.38 -5.98 -6.52
C PHE A 428 -11.90 -6.08 -7.96
N LEU A 429 -12.68 -7.12 -8.28
CA LEU A 429 -13.23 -7.32 -9.62
C LEU A 429 -14.31 -6.28 -9.96
N ALA A 430 -15.15 -5.90 -8.99
CA ALA A 430 -16.13 -4.85 -9.15
C ALA A 430 -15.45 -3.52 -9.48
N THR A 431 -14.51 -3.08 -8.65
CA THR A 431 -13.75 -1.84 -8.89
C THR A 431 -12.93 -1.87 -10.18
N LEU A 432 -12.37 -3.03 -10.55
CA LEU A 432 -11.72 -3.24 -11.84
C LEU A 432 -12.70 -3.08 -13.01
N SER A 433 -13.90 -3.62 -12.89
CA SER A 433 -14.93 -3.50 -13.93
C SER A 433 -15.31 -2.03 -14.14
N GLY A 434 -15.49 -1.26 -13.06
CA GLY A 434 -15.76 0.17 -13.15
C GLY A 434 -14.61 0.96 -13.78
N ALA A 435 -13.37 0.65 -13.41
CA ALA A 435 -12.19 1.26 -14.02
C ALA A 435 -12.12 1.01 -15.53
N LEU A 436 -12.33 -0.24 -15.95
CA LEU A 436 -12.30 -0.64 -17.36
C LEU A 436 -13.45 0.00 -18.15
N VAL A 437 -14.67 -0.02 -17.61
CA VAL A 437 -15.84 0.62 -18.25
C VAL A 437 -15.60 2.11 -18.44
N CYS A 438 -15.10 2.80 -17.40
CA CYS A 438 -14.79 4.22 -17.48
C CYS A 438 -13.75 4.52 -18.58
N ALA A 439 -12.63 3.78 -18.56
CA ALA A 439 -11.57 3.91 -19.55
C ALA A 439 -12.05 3.64 -20.99
N LEU A 440 -12.81 2.55 -21.21
CA LEU A 440 -13.32 2.17 -22.52
C LEU A 440 -14.35 3.17 -23.07
N LEU A 441 -15.22 3.70 -22.22
CA LEU A 441 -16.19 4.72 -22.63
C LEU A 441 -15.48 6.01 -23.04
N VAL A 442 -14.49 6.46 -22.28
CA VAL A 442 -13.70 7.66 -22.65
C VAL A 442 -12.99 7.47 -23.98
N LEU A 443 -12.35 6.31 -24.20
CA LEU A 443 -11.74 6.00 -25.49
C LEU A 443 -12.75 6.00 -26.63
N SER A 444 -13.95 5.46 -26.41
CA SER A 444 -15.01 5.44 -27.42
C SER A 444 -15.47 6.85 -27.79
N PHE A 445 -15.66 7.75 -26.82
CA PHE A 445 -16.02 9.14 -27.08
C PHE A 445 -14.88 9.93 -27.73
N ALA A 446 -13.62 9.66 -27.37
CA ALA A 446 -12.45 10.28 -27.99
C ALA A 446 -12.22 9.84 -29.45
N VAL A 447 -12.68 8.63 -29.83
CA VAL A 447 -12.60 8.12 -31.21
C VAL A 447 -13.77 8.61 -32.07
N LEU A 448 -14.93 8.90 -31.45
CA LEU A 448 -16.16 9.31 -32.14
C LEU A 448 -16.35 10.83 -32.26
N GLY A 449 -15.61 11.62 -31.48
CA GLY A 449 -15.53 13.09 -31.57
C GLY A 449 -14.35 13.54 -32.40
#